data_AF-A0A975J083-F1
#
_entry.id   AF-A0A975J083-F1
#
_cell.length_a   1.000
_cell.length_b   1.000
_cell.length_c   1.000
_cell.angle_alpha   90.00
_cell.angle_beta   90.00
_cell.angle_gamma   90.00
#
_symmetry.space_group_name_H-M   'P 1'
#
loop_
_entity.id
_entity.type
_entity.pdbx_description
1 polymer ?
#
loop_
_entity_poly.entity_id
_entity_poly.type
_entity_poly.pdbx_seq_one_letter_code
_entity_poly.pdbx_strand_id
1 'polypeptide(L)'
;MKVTKVCCQGCGSPLAVNETIRYATCNHCGSNLEIIHDPSVTHTRILEKLERTTDTLADDVKILQLQNDLQLLDREWERYRETVCFRSENGTLSEPSAAFPAVVRGVTIGGGIILCMAVWLGNLPWGMALLGIAVPILGNYAAHSYAGGLRDYRRAKERYQSRRYGLVAAIASLRGSPEPPRKRPAFPARIRIPFMRSGRVES
;
A
#
# COMPACT_ATOMS: atom_id res chain seq x y z
N MET A 1 -8.08 42.89 -43.18
CA MET A 1 -8.04 41.99 -42.00
C MET A 1 -6.72 42.19 -41.30
N LYS A 2 -6.72 42.50 -40.00
CA LYS A 2 -5.50 42.77 -39.22
C LYS A 2 -5.14 41.49 -38.47
N VAL A 3 -3.94 40.98 -38.74
CA VAL A 3 -3.43 39.75 -38.13
C VAL A 3 -2.39 40.14 -37.11
N THR A 4 -2.62 39.79 -35.84
CA THR A 4 -1.71 40.10 -34.74
C THR A 4 -0.94 38.83 -34.37
N LYS A 5 0.39 38.95 -34.22
CA LYS A 5 1.23 37.85 -33.78
C LYS A 5 1.31 37.86 -32.26
N VAL A 6 0.91 36.76 -31.63
CA VAL A 6 1.06 36.54 -30.18
C VAL A 6 1.81 35.26 -29.92
N CYS A 7 2.61 35.24 -28.87
CA CYS A 7 3.32 34.04 -28.45
C CYS A 7 2.42 33.18 -27.56
N CYS A 8 2.46 31.87 -27.76
CA CYS A 8 1.85 30.91 -26.85
C CYS A 8 2.57 30.97 -25.49
N GLN A 9 1.84 31.16 -24.39
CA GLN A 9 2.44 31.14 -23.05
C GLN A 9 2.98 29.77 -22.61
N GLY A 10 2.60 28.69 -23.29
CA GLY A 10 3.05 27.34 -22.94
C GLY A 10 4.37 26.91 -23.59
N CYS A 11 4.64 27.37 -24.82
CA CYS A 11 5.81 26.94 -25.60
C CYS A 11 6.57 28.06 -26.32
N GLY A 12 6.11 29.32 -26.23
CA GLY A 12 6.74 30.47 -26.88
C GLY A 12 6.56 30.53 -28.41
N SER A 13 5.85 29.59 -29.02
CA SER A 13 5.64 29.56 -30.48
C SER A 13 4.79 30.76 -30.93
N PRO A 14 5.17 31.45 -32.03
CA PRO A 14 4.39 32.57 -32.57
C PRO A 14 3.11 32.06 -33.26
N LEU A 15 1.98 32.57 -32.80
CA LEU A 15 0.65 32.26 -33.33
C LEU A 15 0.08 33.51 -34.02
N ALA A 16 -0.41 33.32 -35.24
CA ALA A 16 -1.13 34.36 -35.97
C ALA A 16 -2.61 34.26 -35.64
N VAL A 17 -3.18 35.29 -35.01
CA VAL A 17 -4.59 35.31 -34.61
C VAL A 17 -5.26 36.59 -35.11
N ASN A 18 -6.54 36.44 -35.45
CA ASN A 18 -7.40 37.54 -35.87
C ASN A 18 -8.05 38.18 -34.64
N GLU A 19 -8.33 39.48 -34.70
CA GLU A 19 -8.92 40.26 -33.59
C GLU A 19 -10.30 39.76 -33.15
N THR A 20 -11.00 39.00 -34.00
CA THR A 20 -12.32 38.41 -33.71
C THR A 20 -12.28 37.04 -33.03
N ILE A 21 -11.11 36.39 -32.94
CA ILE A 21 -11.01 35.03 -32.41
C ILE A 21 -10.74 35.09 -30.90
N ARG A 22 -11.62 34.47 -30.10
CA ARG A 22 -11.50 34.36 -28.63
C ARG A 22 -10.75 33.10 -28.18
N TYR A 23 -10.82 32.02 -28.97
CA TYR A 23 -10.18 30.75 -28.65
C TYR A 23 -9.32 30.29 -29.82
N ALA A 24 -8.08 29.88 -29.54
CA ALA A 24 -7.20 29.31 -30.55
C ALA A 24 -6.39 28.14 -29.97
N THR A 25 -6.19 27.12 -30.79
CA THR A 25 -5.34 25.98 -30.43
C THR A 25 -3.93 26.21 -30.94
N CYS A 26 -2.92 26.04 -30.09
CA CYS A 26 -1.54 26.14 -30.52
C CYS A 26 -1.16 24.95 -31.40
N ASN A 27 -0.77 25.19 -32.65
CA ASN A 27 -0.31 24.13 -33.57
C ASN A 27 0.98 23.42 -33.11
N HIS A 28 1.74 24.01 -32.17
CA HIS A 28 2.99 23.44 -31.71
C HIS A 28 2.84 22.57 -30.45
N CYS A 29 2.12 23.04 -29.42
CA CYS A 29 1.96 22.30 -28.15
C CYS A 29 0.56 21.71 -27.95
N GLY A 30 -0.39 21.98 -28.86
CA GLY A 30 -1.76 21.47 -28.79
C GLY A 30 -2.60 22.04 -27.65
N SER A 31 -2.11 23.06 -26.93
CA SER A 31 -2.87 23.68 -25.84
C SER A 31 -4.00 24.55 -26.40
N ASN A 32 -5.18 24.44 -25.79
CA ASN A 32 -6.28 25.37 -26.02
C ASN A 32 -6.01 26.66 -25.23
N LEU A 33 -5.91 27.75 -25.98
CA LEU A 33 -5.61 29.08 -25.49
C LEU A 33 -6.85 29.96 -25.62
N GLU A 34 -7.16 30.69 -24.56
CA GLU A 34 -8.02 31.87 -24.64
C GLU A 34 -7.17 33.09 -24.94
N ILE A 35 -7.61 33.88 -25.92
CA ILE A 35 -6.96 35.10 -26.35
C ILE A 35 -7.67 36.26 -25.66
N ILE A 36 -6.96 36.93 -24.75
CA ILE A 36 -7.45 38.11 -24.05
C ILE A 36 -6.89 39.33 -24.79
N HIS A 37 -7.80 40.12 -25.35
CA HIS A 37 -7.47 41.36 -26.04
C HIS A 37 -7.60 42.52 -25.04
N ASP A 38 -6.51 42.90 -24.38
CA ASP A 38 -6.47 44.14 -23.60
C ASP A 38 -6.12 45.34 -24.50
N PRO A 39 -6.54 46.56 -24.13
CA PRO A 39 -6.31 47.78 -24.94
C PRO A 39 -4.82 48.10 -25.15
N SER A 40 -3.91 47.52 -24.35
CA SER A 40 -2.46 47.72 -24.46
C SER A 40 -1.69 46.49 -24.93
N VAL A 41 -2.19 45.27 -24.68
CA VAL A 41 -1.46 44.01 -24.97
C VAL A 41 -2.43 42.85 -25.22
N THR A 42 -2.27 42.14 -26.33
CA THR A 42 -2.94 40.84 -26.53
C THR A 42 -2.10 39.73 -25.90
N HIS A 43 -2.70 38.94 -25.00
CA HIS A 43 -2.01 37.80 -24.37
C HIS A 43 -2.86 36.52 -24.40
N THR A 44 -2.21 35.36 -24.31
CA THR A 44 -2.89 34.05 -24.36
C THR A 44 -2.87 33.36 -23.00
N ARG A 45 -3.98 32.74 -22.58
CA ARG A 45 -4.11 31.97 -21.33
C ARG A 45 -4.46 30.52 -21.63
N ILE A 46 -3.76 29.57 -21.03
CA ILE A 46 -4.00 28.12 -21.21
C ILE A 46 -5.15 27.70 -20.29
N LEU A 47 -6.26 27.15 -20.83
CA LEU A 47 -7.38 26.66 -20.02
C LEU A 47 -7.29 25.16 -19.69
N GLU A 48 -7.04 24.31 -20.68
CA GLU A 48 -7.32 22.86 -20.55
C GLU A 48 -6.23 22.08 -19.79
N LYS A 49 -5.05 22.67 -19.59
CA LYS A 49 -3.92 22.02 -18.90
C LYS A 49 -4.07 22.05 -17.38
N LEU A 50 -4.92 22.91 -16.82
CA LEU A 50 -5.06 23.05 -15.37
C LEU A 50 -6.01 21.97 -14.80
N GLU A 51 -7.21 21.81 -15.36
CA GLU A 51 -8.21 20.86 -14.86
C GLU A 51 -7.71 19.41 -14.91
N ARG A 52 -7.15 18.95 -16.04
CA ARG A 52 -6.59 17.59 -16.14
C ARG A 52 -5.41 17.34 -15.21
N THR A 53 -4.63 18.37 -14.87
CA THR A 53 -3.50 18.21 -13.96
C THR A 53 -3.98 18.13 -12.51
N THR A 54 -5.05 18.86 -12.16
CA THR A 54 -5.66 18.84 -10.83
C THR A 54 -6.34 17.51 -10.53
N ASP A 55 -7.04 16.91 -11.51
CA ASP A 55 -7.69 15.60 -11.32
C ASP A 55 -6.67 14.48 -11.07
N THR A 56 -5.58 14.44 -11.87
CA THR A 56 -4.51 13.46 -11.66
C THR A 56 -3.78 13.67 -10.33
N LEU A 57 -3.61 14.93 -9.91
CA LEU A 57 -3.01 15.22 -8.60
C LEU A 57 -3.91 14.74 -7.45
N ALA A 58 -5.23 14.90 -7.59
CA ALA A 58 -6.19 14.47 -6.58
C ALA A 58 -6.18 12.95 -6.39
N ASP A 59 -6.12 12.19 -7.48
CA ASP A 59 -6.02 10.73 -7.45
C ASP A 59 -4.69 10.26 -6.87
N ASP A 60 -3.57 10.89 -7.25
CA ASP A 60 -2.25 10.57 -6.71
C ASP A 60 -2.17 10.81 -5.19
N VAL A 61 -2.72 11.93 -4.71
CA VAL A 61 -2.80 12.22 -3.25
C VAL A 61 -3.62 11.15 -2.53
N LYS A 62 -4.73 10.72 -3.13
CA LYS A 62 -5.60 9.67 -2.56
C LYS A 62 -4.88 8.32 -2.51
N ILE A 63 -4.13 7.97 -3.53
CA ILE A 63 -3.30 6.75 -3.54
C ILE A 63 -2.24 6.82 -2.43
N LEU A 64 -1.56 7.96 -2.28
CA LEU A 64 -0.55 8.15 -1.23
C LEU A 64 -1.15 8.02 0.17
N GLN A 65 -2.34 8.57 0.40
CA GLN A 65 -3.07 8.42 1.67
C GLN A 65 -3.38 6.94 1.95
N LEU A 66 -3.94 6.21 0.99
CA LEU A 66 -4.24 4.79 1.16
C LEU A 66 -2.98 3.94 1.39
N GLN A 67 -1.86 4.29 0.75
CA GLN A 67 -0.57 3.64 1.01
C GLN A 67 -0.06 3.90 2.42
N ASN A 68 -0.23 5.12 2.93
CA ASN A 68 0.13 5.46 4.31
C ASN A 68 -0.73 4.66 5.30
N ASP A 69 -2.05 4.62 5.09
CA ASP A 69 -2.97 3.86 5.94
C ASP A 69 -2.61 2.36 5.96
N LEU A 70 -2.21 1.80 4.82
CA LEU A 70 -1.74 0.42 4.75
C LEU A 70 -0.45 0.21 5.55
N GLN A 71 0.51 1.14 5.46
CA GLN A 71 1.75 1.07 6.25
C GLN A 71 1.50 1.20 7.75
N LEU A 72 0.57 2.07 8.16
CA LEU A 72 0.18 2.20 9.57
C LEU A 72 -0.48 0.92 10.07
N LEU A 73 -1.41 0.37 9.30
CA LEU A 73 -2.08 -0.90 9.61
C LEU A 73 -1.08 -2.05 9.76
N ASP A 74 -0.11 -2.17 8.83
CA ASP A 74 0.92 -3.21 8.86
C ASP A 74 1.83 -3.05 10.10
N ARG A 75 2.23 -1.81 10.44
CA ARG A 75 3.03 -1.52 11.65
C ARG A 75 2.29 -1.81 12.95
N GLU A 76 1.00 -1.48 13.02
CA GLU A 76 0.16 -1.78 14.18
C GLU A 76 0.01 -3.29 14.38
N TRP A 77 -0.20 -4.02 13.27
CA TRP A 77 -0.29 -5.47 13.30
C TRP A 77 1.02 -6.13 13.74
N GLU A 78 2.16 -5.61 13.27
CA GLU A 78 3.47 -6.11 13.68
C GLU A 78 3.73 -5.89 15.18
N ARG A 79 3.46 -4.68 15.70
CA ARG A 79 3.52 -4.40 17.14
C ARG A 79 2.60 -5.33 17.95
N TYR A 80 1.38 -5.55 17.49
CA TYR A 80 0.46 -6.48 18.16
C TYR A 80 1.02 -7.91 18.17
N ARG A 81 1.57 -8.39 17.04
CA ARG A 81 2.20 -9.71 16.96
C ARG A 81 3.38 -9.84 17.92
N GLU A 82 4.20 -8.81 18.09
CA GLU A 82 5.31 -8.85 19.04
C GLU A 82 4.85 -9.00 20.49
N THR A 83 3.67 -8.47 20.84
CA THR A 83 3.11 -8.60 22.20
C THR A 83 2.48 -9.97 22.48
N VAL A 84 2.00 -10.68 21.45
CA VAL A 84 1.21 -11.91 21.61
C VAL A 84 1.98 -13.17 21.18
N CYS A 85 2.84 -13.06 20.17
CA CYS A 85 3.61 -14.19 19.66
C CYS A 85 4.95 -14.29 20.38
N PHE A 86 5.33 -15.51 20.76
CA PHE A 86 6.65 -15.77 21.32
C PHE A 86 7.69 -15.81 20.20
N ARG A 87 8.80 -15.09 20.39
CA ARG A 87 9.98 -15.21 19.53
C ARG A 87 10.70 -16.51 19.90
N SER A 88 10.76 -17.44 18.95
CA SER A 88 11.57 -18.64 19.11
C SER A 88 13.05 -18.28 19.12
N GLU A 89 13.88 -19.10 19.76
CA GLU A 89 15.35 -18.95 19.82
C GLU A 89 15.97 -18.88 18.41
N ASN A 90 15.32 -19.49 17.41
CA ASN A 90 15.72 -19.46 16.01
C ASN A 90 15.36 -18.15 15.28
N GLY A 91 14.87 -17.13 15.99
CA GLY A 91 14.46 -15.84 15.41
C GLY A 91 13.13 -15.87 14.65
N THR A 92 12.48 -17.03 14.55
CA THR A 92 11.18 -17.16 13.88
C THR A 92 10.04 -16.79 14.83
N LEU A 93 9.12 -15.95 14.35
CA LEU A 93 7.86 -15.64 15.02
C LEU A 93 6.91 -16.84 14.85
N SER A 94 6.80 -17.67 15.87
CA SER A 94 5.86 -18.79 15.86
C SER A 94 4.44 -18.28 16.15
N GLU A 95 3.48 -18.67 15.32
CA GLU A 95 2.07 -18.42 15.64
C GLU A 95 1.66 -19.20 16.88
N PRO A 96 0.85 -18.61 17.77
CA PRO A 96 0.42 -19.30 18.97
C PRO A 96 -0.44 -20.51 18.55
N SER A 97 0.10 -21.70 18.81
CA SER A 97 -0.50 -22.95 18.33
C SER A 97 -1.61 -23.41 19.26
N ALA A 98 -2.70 -23.92 18.70
CA ALA A 98 -3.75 -24.56 19.48
C ALA A 98 -3.32 -25.94 20.04
N ALA A 99 -2.19 -26.47 19.57
CA ALA A 99 -1.67 -27.77 19.99
C ALA A 99 -1.15 -27.73 21.42
N PHE A 100 -0.47 -26.65 21.81
CA PHE A 100 0.12 -26.52 23.15
C PHE A 100 -0.89 -26.68 24.31
N PRO A 101 -2.02 -25.93 24.35
CA PRO A 101 -2.99 -26.08 25.43
C PRO A 101 -3.67 -27.46 25.44
N ALA A 102 -3.81 -28.12 24.28
CA ALA A 102 -4.38 -29.47 24.20
C ALA A 102 -3.42 -30.53 24.79
N VAL A 103 -2.13 -30.44 24.46
CA VAL A 103 -1.09 -31.34 24.98
C VAL A 103 -0.94 -31.17 26.50
N VAL A 104 -0.83 -29.93 26.98
CA VAL A 104 -0.72 -29.64 28.43
C VAL A 104 -1.91 -30.21 29.19
N ARG A 105 -3.13 -30.08 28.65
CA ARG A 105 -4.34 -30.62 29.26
C ARG A 105 -4.32 -32.15 29.36
N GLY A 106 -3.93 -32.83 28.28
CA GLY A 106 -3.83 -34.29 28.26
C GLY A 106 -2.80 -34.81 29.26
N VAL A 107 -1.60 -34.21 29.28
CA VAL A 107 -0.52 -34.61 30.18
C VAL A 107 -0.88 -34.37 31.65
N THR A 108 -1.46 -33.22 31.98
CA THR A 108 -1.82 -32.88 33.37
C THR A 108 -2.92 -33.77 33.92
N ILE A 109 -3.97 -34.07 33.14
CA ILE A 109 -5.04 -34.99 33.56
C ILE A 109 -4.50 -36.42 33.69
N GLY A 110 -3.81 -36.92 32.67
CA GLY A 110 -3.26 -38.29 32.68
C GLY A 110 -2.27 -38.51 33.82
N GLY A 111 -1.34 -37.56 34.02
CA GLY A 111 -0.36 -37.61 35.10
C GLY A 111 -1.00 -37.56 36.49
N GLY A 112 -2.03 -36.73 36.68
CA GLY A 112 -2.78 -36.67 37.94
C GLY A 112 -3.49 -37.98 38.27
N ILE A 113 -4.13 -38.61 37.27
CA ILE A 113 -4.79 -39.91 37.44
C ILE A 113 -3.77 -40.99 37.84
N ILE A 114 -2.64 -41.06 37.13
CA ILE A 114 -1.57 -42.04 37.42
C ILE A 114 -1.02 -41.82 38.84
N LEU A 115 -0.77 -40.57 39.23
CA LEU A 115 -0.24 -40.24 40.56
C LEU A 115 -1.23 -40.63 41.67
N CYS A 116 -2.52 -40.31 41.51
CA CYS A 116 -3.57 -40.72 42.45
C CYS A 116 -3.68 -42.25 42.54
N MET A 117 -3.59 -42.96 41.42
CA MET A 117 -3.63 -44.42 41.39
C MET A 117 -2.42 -45.03 42.12
N ALA A 118 -1.22 -44.47 41.94
CA ALA A 118 -0.01 -44.92 42.64
C ALA A 118 -0.08 -44.71 44.15
N VAL A 119 -0.68 -43.60 44.62
CA VAL A 119 -0.94 -43.38 46.05
C VAL A 119 -1.98 -44.38 46.58
N TRP A 120 -3.05 -44.64 45.82
CA TRP A 120 -4.09 -45.58 46.23
C TRP A 120 -3.59 -47.03 46.35
N LEU A 121 -2.65 -47.42 45.48
CA LEU A 121 -1.95 -48.71 45.53
C LEU A 121 -0.88 -48.79 46.63
N GLY A 122 -0.68 -47.73 47.42
CA GLY A 122 0.29 -47.70 48.51
C GLY A 122 1.75 -47.55 48.08
N ASN A 123 2.01 -47.32 46.79
CA ASN A 123 3.37 -47.14 46.27
C ASN A 123 3.98 -45.77 46.61
N LEU A 124 3.16 -44.80 47.04
CA LEU A 124 3.58 -43.44 47.35
C LEU A 124 2.94 -42.91 48.63
N PRO A 125 3.59 -41.94 49.32
CA PRO A 125 3.02 -41.29 50.50
C PRO A 125 1.70 -40.58 50.19
N TRP A 126 0.75 -40.65 51.13
CA TRP A 126 -0.59 -40.04 50.98
C TRP A 126 -0.56 -38.53 50.68
N GLY A 127 0.46 -37.81 51.17
CA GLY A 127 0.63 -36.38 50.91
C GLY A 127 0.76 -36.04 49.42
N MET A 128 1.17 -36.99 48.57
CA MET A 128 1.24 -36.79 47.12
C MET A 128 -0.13 -36.85 46.42
N ALA A 129 -1.19 -37.35 47.07
CA ALA A 129 -2.54 -37.33 46.51
C ALA A 129 -3.04 -35.90 46.26
N LEU A 130 -2.66 -34.95 47.14
CA LEU A 130 -3.01 -33.53 46.97
C LEU A 130 -2.38 -32.95 45.70
N LEU A 131 -1.15 -33.34 45.35
CA LEU A 131 -0.52 -32.95 44.10
C LEU A 131 -1.23 -33.57 42.89
N GLY A 132 -1.66 -34.83 43.00
CA GLY A 132 -2.43 -35.52 41.97
C GLY A 132 -3.75 -34.83 41.62
N ILE A 133 -4.33 -34.08 42.56
CA ILE A 133 -5.55 -33.29 42.35
C ILE A 133 -5.23 -31.84 41.97
N ALA A 134 -4.27 -31.20 42.64
CA ALA A 134 -3.96 -29.78 42.44
C ALA A 134 -3.34 -29.50 41.06
N VAL A 135 -2.44 -30.37 40.57
CA VAL A 135 -1.75 -30.18 39.28
C VAL A 135 -2.73 -30.19 38.09
N PRO A 136 -3.67 -31.15 37.95
CA PRO A 136 -4.69 -31.10 36.91
C PRO A 136 -5.55 -29.84 36.95
N ILE A 137 -5.93 -29.36 38.15
CA ILE A 137 -6.77 -28.18 38.30
C ILE A 137 -6.02 -26.93 37.82
N LEU A 138 -4.79 -26.70 38.32
CA LEU A 138 -3.98 -25.56 37.88
C LEU A 138 -3.64 -25.64 36.39
N GLY A 139 -3.27 -26.82 35.89
CA GLY A 139 -2.93 -27.04 34.49
C GLY A 139 -4.10 -26.77 33.55
N ASN A 140 -5.32 -27.21 33.91
CA ASN A 140 -6.53 -26.92 33.15
C ASN A 140 -6.90 -25.44 33.20
N TYR A 141 -6.79 -24.80 34.37
CA TYR A 141 -7.05 -23.38 34.51
C TYR A 141 -6.12 -22.54 33.62
N ALA A 142 -4.81 -22.82 33.68
CA ALA A 142 -3.83 -22.19 32.80
C ALA A 142 -4.16 -22.45 31.32
N ALA A 143 -4.41 -23.70 30.92
CA ALA A 143 -4.76 -24.01 29.54
C ALA A 143 -6.05 -23.30 29.07
N HIS A 144 -7.02 -23.07 29.97
CA HIS A 144 -8.24 -22.34 29.66
C HIS A 144 -8.00 -20.85 29.47
N SER A 145 -7.19 -20.22 30.32
CA SER A 145 -6.84 -18.79 30.17
C SER A 145 -6.04 -18.54 28.89
N TYR A 146 -5.11 -19.44 28.52
CA TYR A 146 -4.39 -19.36 27.24
C TYR A 146 -5.30 -19.52 26.01
N ALA A 147 -6.35 -20.35 26.09
CA ALA A 147 -7.28 -20.54 24.98
C ALA A 147 -8.10 -19.27 24.66
N GLY A 148 -8.32 -18.40 25.65
CA GLY A 148 -8.91 -17.07 25.43
C GLY A 148 -8.08 -16.22 24.48
N GLY A 149 -6.77 -16.10 24.76
CA GLY A 149 -5.84 -15.31 23.94
C GLY A 149 -5.74 -15.78 22.49
N LEU A 150 -5.85 -17.10 22.23
CA LEU A 150 -5.86 -17.64 20.86
C LEU A 150 -7.04 -17.15 20.02
N ARG A 151 -8.22 -17.05 20.63
CA ARG A 151 -9.43 -16.57 19.94
C ARG A 151 -9.31 -15.09 19.61
N ASP A 152 -8.78 -14.31 20.55
CA ASP A 152 -8.58 -12.88 20.35
C ASP A 152 -7.53 -12.61 19.28
N TYR A 153 -6.44 -13.37 19.25
CA TYR A 153 -5.44 -13.33 18.18
C TYR A 153 -6.06 -13.66 16.82
N ARG A 154 -6.85 -14.72 16.70
CA ARG A 154 -7.53 -15.09 15.43
C ARG A 154 -8.46 -13.99 14.95
N ARG A 155 -9.30 -13.46 15.84
CA ARG A 155 -10.21 -12.33 15.53
C ARG A 155 -9.42 -11.09 15.10
N ALA A 156 -8.32 -10.78 15.76
CA ALA A 156 -7.47 -9.67 15.40
C ALA A 156 -6.83 -9.88 14.00
N LYS A 157 -6.35 -11.09 13.71
CA LYS A 157 -5.80 -11.48 12.40
C LYS A 157 -6.82 -11.34 11.28
N GLU A 158 -8.04 -11.82 11.48
CA GLU A 158 -9.14 -11.71 10.51
C GLU A 158 -9.49 -10.24 10.23
N ARG A 159 -9.59 -9.41 11.28
CA ARG A 159 -9.82 -7.96 11.13
C ARG A 159 -8.72 -7.27 10.36
N TYR A 160 -7.45 -7.59 10.66
CA TYR A 160 -6.30 -7.05 9.95
C TYR A 160 -6.34 -7.44 8.46
N GLN A 161 -6.54 -8.73 8.16
CA GLN A 161 -6.61 -9.22 6.79
C GLN A 161 -7.74 -8.55 6.01
N SER A 162 -8.94 -8.48 6.58
CA SER A 162 -10.09 -7.82 5.96
C SER A 162 -9.82 -6.35 5.62
N ARG A 163 -9.26 -5.58 6.56
CA ARG A 163 -8.88 -4.17 6.33
C ARG A 163 -7.81 -4.04 5.25
N ARG A 164 -6.79 -4.88 5.29
CA ARG A 164 -5.71 -4.87 4.31
C ARG A 164 -6.23 -5.16 2.90
N TYR A 165 -7.10 -6.16 2.74
CA TYR A 165 -7.74 -6.45 1.45
C TYR A 165 -8.56 -5.26 0.94
N GLY A 166 -9.31 -4.58 1.82
CA GLY A 166 -10.05 -3.37 1.48
C GLY A 166 -9.16 -2.24 0.98
N LEU A 167 -8.07 -1.94 1.68
CA LEU A 167 -7.12 -0.90 1.28
C LEU A 167 -6.40 -1.24 -0.04
N VAL A 168 -5.96 -2.49 -0.21
CA VAL A 168 -5.32 -2.95 -1.46
C VAL A 168 -6.30 -2.87 -2.63
N ALA A 169 -7.56 -3.28 -2.44
CA ALA A 169 -8.60 -3.17 -3.46
C ALA A 169 -8.90 -1.72 -3.83
N ALA A 170 -8.95 -0.81 -2.84
CA ALA A 170 -9.13 0.62 -3.08
C ALA A 170 -7.98 1.20 -3.92
N ILE A 171 -6.72 0.90 -3.57
CA ILE A 171 -5.54 1.30 -4.35
C ILE A 171 -5.61 0.73 -5.77
N ALA A 172 -5.97 -0.54 -5.92
CA ALA A 172 -6.10 -1.20 -7.21
C ALA A 172 -7.19 -0.56 -8.08
N SER A 173 -8.33 -0.15 -7.49
CA SER A 173 -9.40 0.54 -8.21
C SER A 173 -8.99 1.93 -8.72
N LEU A 174 -8.22 2.69 -7.93
CA LEU A 174 -7.70 4.00 -8.34
C LEU A 174 -6.62 3.89 -9.40
N ARG A 175 -5.74 2.88 -9.30
CA ARG A 175 -4.72 2.59 -10.33
C ARG A 175 -5.30 1.97 -11.59
N GLY A 176 -6.40 1.24 -11.45
CA GLY A 176 -7.09 0.53 -12.52
C GLY A 176 -8.12 1.38 -13.27
N SER A 177 -8.36 2.63 -12.84
CA SER A 177 -9.04 3.62 -13.68
C SER A 177 -8.20 3.75 -14.96
N PRO A 178 -8.71 3.35 -16.13
CA PRO A 178 -7.95 3.42 -17.36
C PRO A 178 -7.68 4.90 -17.63
N GLU A 179 -6.45 5.34 -17.36
CA GLU A 179 -5.96 6.59 -17.91
C GLU A 179 -6.10 6.43 -19.43
N PRO A 180 -6.94 7.24 -20.12
CA PRO A 180 -7.03 7.16 -21.57
C PRO A 180 -5.61 7.29 -22.09
N PRO A 181 -5.19 6.44 -23.04
CA PRO A 181 -3.79 6.33 -23.44
C PRO A 181 -3.27 7.74 -23.72
N ARG A 182 -2.35 8.23 -22.88
CA ARG A 182 -1.61 9.44 -23.19
C ARG A 182 -0.96 9.18 -24.53
N LYS A 183 -1.49 9.81 -25.59
CA LYS A 183 -0.80 9.93 -26.86
C LYS A 183 0.53 10.57 -26.53
N ARG A 184 1.59 9.76 -26.38
CA ARG A 184 2.95 10.26 -26.36
C ARG A 184 3.06 11.07 -27.65
N PRO A 185 3.41 12.37 -27.62
CA PRO A 185 3.68 13.07 -28.85
C PRO A 185 4.73 12.25 -29.58
N ALA A 186 4.43 11.89 -30.84
CA ALA A 186 5.36 11.18 -31.69
C ALA A 186 6.65 12.00 -31.70
N PHE A 187 7.72 11.45 -31.13
CA PHE A 187 9.04 12.03 -31.28
C PHE A 187 9.29 12.12 -32.78
N PRO A 188 9.53 13.31 -33.35
CA PRO A 188 9.91 13.41 -34.75
C PRO A 188 11.18 12.58 -34.92
N ALA A 189 11.13 11.68 -35.91
CA ALA A 189 12.22 10.80 -36.28
C ALA A 189 13.54 11.60 -36.32
N ARG A 190 14.56 11.09 -35.63
CA ARG A 190 15.93 11.61 -35.69
C ARG A 190 16.28 11.86 -37.16
N ILE A 191 16.43 13.12 -37.53
CA ILE A 191 17.05 13.53 -38.78
C ILE A 191 18.46 12.94 -38.76
N ARG A 192 18.70 11.95 -39.61
CA ARG A 192 20.03 11.39 -39.89
C ARG A 192 20.80 12.50 -40.60
N ILE A 193 21.69 13.20 -39.89
CA ILE A 193 22.63 14.13 -40.50
C ILE A 193 23.69 13.27 -41.23
N PRO A 194 23.86 13.40 -42.55
CA PRO A 194 24.94 12.71 -43.26
C PRO A 194 26.28 13.32 -42.83
N PHE A 195 27.15 12.48 -42.27
CA PHE A 195 28.52 12.81 -41.89
C PHE A 195 29.35 13.01 -43.17
N MET A 196 29.56 14.26 -43.59
CA MET A 196 30.50 14.61 -44.65
C MET A 196 31.93 14.32 -44.16
N ARG A 197 32.53 13.27 -44.73
CA ARG A 197 33.93 12.88 -44.53
C ARG A 197 34.82 13.83 -45.33
N SER A 198 35.44 14.80 -44.65
CA SER A 198 36.39 15.72 -45.26
C SER A 198 37.71 15.01 -45.58
N GLY A 199 38.09 15.10 -46.86
CA GLY A 199 39.43 15.53 -47.30
C GLY A 199 40.66 14.87 -46.67
N ARG A 200 41.21 13.92 -47.42
CA ARG A 200 42.63 13.57 -47.52
C ARG A 200 43.49 14.84 -47.67
N VAL A 201 44.50 15.02 -46.83
CA VAL A 201 45.66 15.89 -47.10
C VAL A 201 46.90 15.01 -47.00
N GLU A 202 47.57 14.89 -48.14
CA GLU A 202 48.89 14.28 -48.30
C GLU A 202 49.96 15.25 -47.78
N SER A 203 50.90 14.73 -46.99
CA SER A 203 52.28 15.19 -46.90
C SER A 203 53.13 14.09 -46.29
#